data_AF-A0A2J8PYW8-F1
#
_entry.id   AF-A0A2J8PYW8-F1
#
_cell.length_a   1.000
_cell.length_b   1.000
_cell.length_c   1.000
_cell.angle_alpha   90.00
_cell.angle_beta   90.00
_cell.angle_gamma   90.00
#
_symmetry.space_group_name_H-M   'P 1'
#
loop_
_entity.id
_entity.type
_entity.pdbx_description
1 polymer ?
#
loop_
_entity_poly.entity_id
_entity_poly.type
_entity_poly.pdbx_seq_one_letter_code
_entity_poly.pdbx_strand_id
1 'polypeptide(L)' 'WAEAARLVLENYSDAPMTPKQILQVIEAEGLKEMRSGTSPLACLNAMLHSNSRGGEGLFYKLPGRISLFTLKV' A
#
# COMPACT_ATOMS: atom_id res chain seq x y z
N TRP A 1 0.78 -6.57 -5.50
CA TRP A 1 0.37 -5.36 -4.77
C TRP A 1 0.76 -5.50 -3.32
N ALA A 2 0.32 -6.55 -2.60
CA ALA A 2 0.70 -6.75 -1.19
C ALA A 2 2.22 -6.72 -0.98
N GLU A 3 2.96 -7.56 -1.70
CA GLU A 3 4.41 -7.61 -1.55
C GLU A 3 5.11 -6.28 -1.91
N ALA A 4 4.77 -5.69 -3.05
CA ALA A 4 5.34 -4.40 -3.45
C ALA A 4 5.00 -3.27 -2.44
N ALA A 5 3.77 -3.24 -1.91
CA ALA A 5 3.38 -2.26 -0.89
C ALA A 5 4.06 -2.53 0.46
N ARG A 6 4.31 -3.80 0.80
CA ARG A 6 5.09 -4.19 1.98
C ARG A 6 6.50 -3.65 1.87
N LEU A 7 7.21 -3.92 0.78
CA LEU A 7 8.57 -3.43 0.55
C LEU A 7 8.67 -1.90 0.64
N VAL A 8 7.70 -1.18 0.05
CA VAL A 8 7.64 0.28 0.19
C VAL A 8 7.48 0.69 1.66
N LEU A 9 6.52 0.13 2.39
CA LEU A 9 6.30 0.53 3.78
C LEU A 9 7.40 0.04 4.74
N GLU A 10 8.14 -1.02 4.40
CA GLU A 10 9.35 -1.45 5.12
C GLU A 10 10.47 -0.42 4.93
N ASN A 11 10.71 0.01 3.69
CA ASN A 11 11.73 1.00 3.33
C ASN A 11 11.40 2.43 3.79
N TYR A 12 10.12 2.75 3.98
CA TYR A 12 9.62 4.06 4.40
C TYR A 12 8.85 3.97 5.73
N SER A 13 9.34 3.15 6.66
CA SER A 13 8.65 2.84 7.94
C SER A 13 8.48 4.03 8.89
N ASP A 14 9.24 5.11 8.70
CA ASP A 14 9.19 6.32 9.52
C ASP A 14 7.89 7.13 9.36
N ALA A 15 7.13 6.92 8.28
CA ALA A 15 5.91 7.69 8.03
C ALA A 15 4.80 6.87 7.35
N PRO A 16 3.54 6.99 7.81
CA PRO A 16 2.42 6.37 7.11
C PRO A 16 2.21 7.01 5.74
N MET A 17 1.87 6.20 4.74
CA MET A 17 1.76 6.63 3.34
C MET A 17 0.34 6.43 2.79
N THR A 18 -0.06 7.29 1.86
CA THR A 18 -1.30 7.11 1.09
C THR A 18 -1.12 6.09 -0.03
N PRO A 19 -2.20 5.43 -0.54
CA PRO A 19 -2.13 4.54 -1.70
C PRO A 19 -1.47 5.20 -2.91
N LYS A 20 -1.66 6.51 -3.09
CA LYS A 20 -1.04 7.24 -4.20
C LYS A 20 0.48 7.33 -4.04
N GLN A 21 0.96 7.65 -2.84
CA GLN A 21 2.40 7.69 -2.56
C GLN A 21 3.03 6.30 -2.69
N ILE A 22 2.38 5.26 -2.16
CA ILE A 22 2.83 3.87 -2.30
C ILE A 22 2.91 3.48 -3.79
N LEU A 23 1.89 3.80 -4.58
CA LEU A 23 1.90 3.54 -6.01
C LEU A 23 3.06 4.24 -6.72
N GLN A 24 3.31 5.52 -6.41
CA GLN A 24 4.40 6.28 -7.02
C GLN A 24 5.77 5.65 -6.76
N VAL A 25 6.02 5.14 -5.55
CA VAL A 25 7.28 4.43 -5.25
C VAL A 25 7.35 3.11 -6.01
N ILE A 26 6.27 2.33 -6.04
CA ILE A 26 6.22 1.07 -6.80
C ILE A 26 6.52 1.31 -8.28
N GLU A 27 5.99 2.39 -8.86
CA GLU A 27 6.25 2.78 -10.26
C GLU A 27 7.69 3.26 -10.45
N ALA A 28 8.19 4.12 -9.58
CA ALA A 28 9.53 4.69 -9.67
C ALA A 28 10.64 3.66 -9.49
N GLU A 29 10.44 2.71 -8.58
CA GLU A 29 11.41 1.64 -8.29
C GLU A 29 11.18 0.38 -9.13
N GLY A 30 10.14 0.35 -9.98
CA GLY A 30 9.85 -0.80 -10.83
C GLY A 30 9.49 -2.07 -10.07
N LEU A 31 8.95 -1.96 -8.83
CA LEU A 31 8.67 -3.09 -7.95
C LEU A 31 7.54 -4.00 -8.43
N LYS A 32 6.77 -3.56 -9.43
CA LYS A 32 5.68 -4.34 -10.02
C LYS A 32 5.39 -3.92 -11.46
N GLU A 33 5.24 -4.92 -12.34
CA GLU A 33 4.75 -4.70 -13.70
C GLU A 33 3.30 -4.18 -13.74
N MET A 34 3.09 -3.15 -14.55
CA MET A 34 1.79 -2.52 -14.76
C MET A 34 1.04 -3.20 -15.91
N ARG A 35 -0.17 -3.69 -15.62
CA ARG A 35 -1.03 -4.33 -16.63
C ARG A 35 -1.92 -3.29 -17.28
N SER A 36 -1.90 -3.21 -18.62
CA SER A 36 -2.86 -2.43 -19.39
C SER A 36 -4.29 -2.93 -19.14
N GLY A 37 -5.20 -2.05 -18.73
CA GLY A 37 -6.64 -2.34 -18.62
C GLY A 37 -7.25 -2.30 -17.22
N THR A 38 -6.46 -2.10 -16.16
CA THR A 38 -6.98 -1.86 -14.79
C THR A 38 -6.29 -0.66 -14.18
N SER A 39 -7.02 0.18 -13.44
CA SER A 39 -6.42 1.31 -12.72
C SER A 39 -5.50 0.78 -11.61
N PRO A 40 -4.17 0.95 -11.70
CA PRO A 40 -3.22 0.39 -10.73
C PRO A 40 -3.49 0.88 -9.32
N LEU A 41 -3.86 2.15 -9.18
CA LEU A 41 -4.25 2.77 -7.92
C LEU A 41 -5.48 2.11 -7.30
N ALA A 42 -6.50 1.81 -8.10
CA ALA A 42 -7.72 1.15 -7.60
C ALA A 42 -7.41 -0.27 -7.11
N CYS A 43 -6.59 -1.01 -7.86
CA CYS A 43 -6.15 -2.36 -7.46
C CYS A 43 -5.29 -2.33 -6.19
N LEU A 44 -4.35 -1.40 -6.09
CA LEU A 44 -3.53 -1.21 -4.90
C LEU A 44 -4.41 -0.86 -3.69
N ASN A 45 -5.30 0.13 -3.85
CA ASN A 45 -6.16 0.59 -2.77
C ASN A 45 -7.10 -0.53 -2.27
N ALA A 46 -7.73 -1.28 -3.18
CA ALA A 46 -8.55 -2.42 -2.82
C ALA A 46 -7.74 -3.50 -2.08
N MET A 47 -6.53 -3.79 -2.55
CA MET A 47 -5.63 -4.75 -1.89
C MET A 47 -5.23 -4.29 -0.48
N LEU A 48 -4.84 -3.03 -0.30
CA LEU A 48 -4.45 -2.46 1.00
C LEU A 48 -5.61 -2.60 2.00
N HIS A 49 -6.82 -2.22 1.59
CA HIS A 49 -8.01 -2.35 2.42
C HIS A 49 -8.34 -3.80 2.77
N SER A 50 -8.25 -4.73 1.81
CA SER A 50 -8.51 -6.15 2.06
C SER A 50 -7.50 -6.75 3.05
N ASN A 51 -6.23 -6.37 2.95
CA ASN A 51 -5.15 -6.86 3.80
C ASN A 51 -4.98 -6.06 5.11
N SER A 52 -5.85 -5.08 5.37
CA SER A 52 -5.91 -4.34 6.65
C SER A 52 -6.99 -4.86 7.60
N ARG A 53 -7.86 -5.79 7.16
CA ARG A 53 -8.97 -6.30 7.96
C ARG A 53 -8.49 -7.34 8.97
N GLY A 54 -9.07 -7.33 10.17
CA GLY A 54 -8.79 -8.32 11.22
C GLY A 54 -7.49 -8.07 12.00
N GLY A 55 -7.29 -8.86 13.06
CA GLY A 55 -6.10 -8.81 13.92
C GLY A 55 -4.80 -9.08 13.16
N GLU A 56 -4.83 -10.07 12.26
CA GLU A 56 -3.68 -10.56 11.49
C GLU A 56 -3.38 -9.77 10.20
N GLY A 57 -4.14 -8.71 9.90
CA GLY A 57 -3.93 -7.94 8.66
C GLY A 57 -2.55 -7.28 8.63
N LEU A 58 -1.77 -7.50 7.56
CA LEU A 58 -0.41 -6.98 7.38
C LEU A 58 -0.33 -5.45 7.43
N PHE A 59 -1.36 -4.77 6.92
CA PHE A 59 -1.38 -3.31 6.86
C PHE A 59 -2.25 -2.73 7.97
N TYR A 60 -1.85 -1.58 8.50
CA TYR A 60 -2.62 -0.78 9.44
C TYR A 60 -3.10 0.50 8.77
N LYS A 61 -4.42 0.66 8.67
CA LYS A 61 -5.04 1.92 8.25
C LYS A 61 -5.18 2.84 9.44
N LEU A 62 -4.56 4.02 9.39
CA LEU A 62 -4.65 5.00 10.47
C LEU A 62 -6.10 5.53 10.60
N PRO A 63 -6.73 5.43 11.78
CA PRO A 63 -8.04 6.02 12.02
C PRO A 63 -7.97 7.56 11.97
N GLY A 64 -9.04 8.20 11.52
CA GLY A 64 -9.15 9.67 11.50
C GLY A 64 -8.35 10.40 10.43
N ARG A 65 -7.62 9.70 9.55
CA ARG A 65 -6.90 10.30 8.40
C ARG A 65 -7.35 9.66 7.08
N ILE A 66 -7.30 10.43 5.99
CA ILE A 66 -7.66 9.95 4.65
C ILE A 66 -6.68 8.86 4.23
N SER A 67 -7.13 7.61 4.28
CA SER A 67 -6.47 6.42 3.71
C SER A 67 -4.94 6.40 3.87
N LEU A 68 -4.44 6.63 5.08
CA LEU A 68 -3.03 6.44 5.40
C LEU A 68 -2.79 5.00 5.88
N PHE A 69 -1.75 4.37 5.35
CA PHE A 69 -1.37 3.00 5.65
C PHE A 69 0.07 2.94 6.17
N THR A 70 0.29 2.05 7.12
CA THR A 70 1.62 1.62 7.59
C THR A 70 1.61 0.10 7.77
N LEU A 71 2.74 -0.50 8.14
CA LEU A 71 2.81 -1.90 8.53
C LEU A 71 2.38 -2.05 9.99
N LYS A 72 1.74 -3.17 10.33
CA LYS A 72 1.60 -3.54 11.72
C LYS A 72 2.95 -4.01 12.26
N VAL A 73 3.34 -3.45 13.40
CA VAL A 73 4.44 -3.95 14.25
C VAL A 73 3.95 -5.03 15.19
#